data_AF-A0A2G9GHH1-F1
#
_entry.id   AF-A0A2G9GHH1-F1
#
_cell.length_a   1.000
_cell.length_b   1.000
_cell.length_c   1.000
_cell.angle_alpha   90.00
_cell.angle_beta   90.00
_cell.angle_gamma   90.00
#
_symmetry.space_group_name_H-M   'P 1'
#
loop_
_entity.id
_entity.type
_entity.pdbx_description
1 polymer ?
#
loop_
_entity_poly.entity_id
_entity_poly.type
_entity_poly.pdbx_seq_one_letter_code
_entity_poly.pdbx_strand_id
1 'polypeptide(L)' 'MIRIILLFLEIIILQSCVSGCFFLTWKHEVHIIRHFPPKSSPLKLHCASKNDDLGYQTLSTDQDFH' A
#
# COMPACT_ATOMS: atom_id res chain seq x y z
N MET A 1 -20.73 -28.97 -22.60
CA MET A 1 -20.32 -27.55 -22.68
C MET A 1 -20.26 -26.90 -21.30
N ILE A 2 -21.32 -26.99 -20.48
CA ILE A 2 -21.39 -26.39 -19.13
C ILE A 2 -20.23 -26.82 -18.20
N ARG A 3 -19.84 -28.09 -18.19
CA ARG A 3 -18.71 -28.58 -17.38
C ARG A 3 -17.36 -27.93 -17.70
N ILE A 4 -17.14 -27.59 -18.97
CA ILE A 4 -15.90 -26.91 -19.39
C ILE A 4 -15.90 -25.46 -18.90
N ILE A 5 -17.05 -24.79 -18.96
CA ILE A 5 -17.23 -23.42 -18.45
C ILE A 5 -16.97 -23.36 -16.94
N LEU A 6 -17.46 -24.35 -16.18
CA LEU A 6 -17.22 -24.43 -14.73
C LEU A 6 -15.73 -24.60 -14.40
N LEU A 7 -15.01 -25.45 -15.13
CA LEU A 7 -13.56 -25.63 -14.96
C LEU A 7 -12.78 -24.34 -15.25
N PHE A 8 -13.15 -23.58 -16.29
CA PHE A 8 -12.54 -22.29 -16.56
C PHE A 8 -12.82 -21.26 -15.46
N LEU A 9 -14.03 -21.26 -14.89
CA LEU A 9 -14.39 -20.38 -13.79
C LEU A 9 -13.57 -20.69 -12.52
N GLU A 10 -13.39 -21.96 -12.18
CA GLU A 10 -12.55 -22.38 -11.05
C GLU A 10 -11.08 -21.99 -11.23
N ILE A 11 -10.53 -22.12 -12.45
CA ILE A 11 -9.15 -21.69 -12.75
C ILE A 11 -9.00 -20.19 -12.58
N ILE A 12 -9.95 -19.39 -13.08
CA ILE A 12 -9.92 -17.92 -12.93
C ILE A 12 -9.93 -17.53 -11.44
N ILE A 13 -10.76 -18.20 -10.62
CA ILE A 13 -10.82 -17.97 -9.17
C ILE A 13 -9.51 -18.37 -8.49
N LEU A 14 -8.89 -19.50 -8.88
CA LEU A 14 -7.64 -19.96 -8.29
C LEU A 14 -6.45 -19.02 -8.62
N GLN A 15 -6.36 -18.55 -9.87
CA GLN A 15 -5.32 -17.58 -10.27
C GLN A 15 -5.46 -16.25 -9.51
N SER A 16 -6.69 -15.87 -9.19
CA SER A 16 -7.03 -14.66 -8.44
C SER A 16 -6.52 -14.66 -7.00
N CYS A 17 -6.43 -15.84 -6.36
CA CYS A 17 -5.93 -15.98 -4.99
C CYS A 17 -4.40 -15.99 -4.92
N VAL A 18 -3.73 -16.46 -5.98
CA VAL A 18 -2.28 -16.68 -5.99
C VAL A 18 -1.52 -15.43 -6.42
N SER A 19 -2.01 -14.70 -7.42
CA SER A 19 -1.51 -13.36 -7.70
C SER A 19 -2.17 -12.43 -6.69
N GLY A 20 -1.44 -11.81 -5.77
CA GLY A 20 -1.95 -10.83 -4.80
C GLY A 20 -2.51 -9.53 -5.42
N CYS A 21 -3.05 -9.61 -6.64
CA CYS A 21 -3.46 -8.54 -7.53
C CYS A 21 -4.95 -8.71 -7.90
N PHE A 22 -5.80 -9.18 -6.97
CA PHE A 22 -7.25 -9.19 -7.14
C PHE A 22 -7.86 -7.89 -6.63
N PHE A 23 -9.05 -7.50 -7.12
CA PHE A 23 -9.81 -6.30 -6.74
C PHE A 23 -10.14 -6.17 -5.22
N LEU A 24 -9.72 -7.14 -4.41
CA LEU A 24 -9.85 -7.20 -2.96
C LEU A 24 -8.50 -6.99 -2.24
N THR A 25 -7.54 -6.29 -2.86
CA THR A 25 -6.37 -5.81 -2.11
C THR A 25 -6.82 -4.82 -1.05
N TRP A 26 -6.50 -5.10 0.20
CA TRP A 26 -6.80 -4.21 1.32
C TRP A 26 -6.00 -2.92 1.13
N LYS A 27 -6.66 -1.77 1.33
CA LYS A 27 -5.95 -0.49 1.38
C LYS A 27 -5.10 -0.50 2.65
N HIS A 28 -3.80 -0.27 2.49
CA HIS A 28 -2.88 -0.11 3.61
C HIS A 28 -2.62 1.38 3.77
N GLU A 29 -2.72 1.87 4.99
CA GLU A 29 -2.45 3.26 5.37
C GLU A 29 -1.19 3.26 6.25
N VAL A 30 -0.25 4.17 5.97
CA VAL A 30 1.06 4.20 6.63
C VAL A 30 1.18 5.53 7.37
N HIS A 31 1.14 5.48 8.69
CA HIS A 31 1.28 6.67 9.53
C HIS A 31 2.74 6.91 9.91
N ILE A 32 3.25 8.12 9.70
CA ILE A 32 4.61 8.54 10.04
C ILE A 32 4.53 9.77 10.94
N ILE A 33 4.92 9.59 12.20
CA ILE A 33 4.88 10.63 13.22
C ILE A 33 6.31 10.97 13.68
N ARG A 34 6.66 12.27 13.65
CA ARG A 34 7.94 12.76 14.15
C ARG A 34 7.86 13.06 15.66
N HIS A 35 8.27 12.11 16.49
CA HIS A 35 8.33 12.27 17.96
C HIS A 35 9.79 12.30 18.49
N PHE A 36 10.60 13.23 17.97
CA PHE A 36 12.00 13.40 18.40
C PHE A 36 12.14 14.42 19.55
N PRO A 37 13.22 14.36 20.34
CA PRO A 37 13.53 15.38 21.35
C PRO A 37 13.60 16.80 20.75
N PRO A 38 13.30 17.85 21.55
CA PRO A 38 13.42 19.23 21.10
C PRO A 38 14.84 19.53 20.62
N LYS A 39 14.96 20.33 19.54
CA LYS A 39 16.21 20.65 18.80
C LYS A 39 16.79 19.53 17.93
N SER A 40 16.11 18.39 17.79
CA SER A 40 16.52 17.36 16.82
C SER A 40 16.35 17.86 15.38
N SER A 41 17.14 17.32 14.45
CA SER A 41 16.98 17.59 13.02
C SER A 41 15.55 17.28 12.53
N PRO A 42 15.08 17.96 11.48
CA PRO A 42 13.78 17.65 10.87
C PRO A 42 13.78 16.25 10.25
N LEU A 43 12.64 15.56 10.30
CA LEU A 43 12.47 14.25 9.65
C LEU A 43 12.07 14.47 8.19
N LYS A 44 12.97 14.13 7.26
CA LYS A 44 12.69 14.16 5.83
C LYS A 44 12.39 12.74 5.34
N LEU A 45 11.22 12.54 4.75
CA LEU A 45 10.76 11.25 4.22
C LEU A 45 10.51 11.35 2.72
N HIS A 46 10.60 10.23 2.03
CA HIS A 46 10.15 10.04 0.64
C HIS A 46 9.19 8.87 0.65
N CYS A 47 7.96 9.08 0.19
CA CYS A 47 6.95 8.03 0.11
C CYS A 47 6.64 7.72 -1.36
N ALA A 48 6.80 6.45 -1.73
CA ALA A 48 6.46 5.96 -3.05
C ALA A 48 5.97 4.51 -2.96
N SER A 49 4.90 4.19 -3.70
CA SER A 49 4.29 2.86 -3.75
C SER A 49 3.94 2.49 -5.19
N LYS A 50 4.71 1.54 -5.74
CA LYS A 50 4.54 1.00 -7.10
C LYS A 50 4.55 2.09 -8.19
N ASN A 51 3.39 2.67 -8.49
CA ASN A 51 3.19 3.68 -9.52
C ASN A 51 2.89 5.07 -8.94
N ASP A 52 2.75 5.18 -7.63
CA ASP A 52 2.38 6.41 -6.93
C ASP A 52 3.62 6.95 -6.21
N ASP A 53 4.04 8.16 -6.55
CA ASP A 53 5.16 8.85 -5.90
C ASP A 53 4.63 10.13 -5.26
N LEU A 54 4.64 10.15 -3.93
CA LEU A 54 4.18 11.28 -3.13
C LEU A 54 5.31 12.29 -2.88
N GLY A 55 6.53 11.98 -3.31
CA GLY A 55 7.68 12.87 -3.23
C GLY A 55 8.25 13.04 -1.82
N TYR A 56 9.13 14.03 -1.66
CA TYR A 56 9.83 14.31 -0.42
C TYR A 56 9.02 15.24 0.49
N GLN A 57 8.80 14.83 1.73
CA GLN A 57 8.10 15.61 2.74
C GLN A 57 9.02 15.85 3.94
N THR A 58 8.89 17.01 4.58
CA THR A 58 9.60 17.33 5.83
C THR A 58 8.56 17.46 6.94
N LEU A 59 8.62 16.60 7.94
CA LEU A 59 7.65 16.57 9.04
C LEU A 59 8.03 17.56 10.15
N SER A 60 7.01 18.30 10.59
CA SER A 60 7.05 19.10 11.82
C SER A 60 6.99 18.20 13.06
N THR A 61 7.33 18.72 14.24
CA THR A 61 7.17 17.99 15.52
C THR A 61 5.72 17.54 15.69
N ASP A 62 5.53 16.26 16.03
CA ASP A 62 4.22 15.62 16.27
C ASP A 62 3.24 15.67 15.08
N GLN A 63 3.73 15.98 13.88
CA GLN A 63 2.93 15.90 12.66
C GLN A 63 2.77 14.43 12.24
N ASP A 64 1.53 14.02 11.99
CA ASP A 64 1.19 12.75 11.34
C ASP A 64 1.10 12.92 9.82
N PHE A 65 1.65 11.95 9.09
CA PHE A 65 1.60 11.85 7.64
C PHE A 65 1.14 10.45 7.26
N HIS A 66 0.12 10.36 6.40
CA HIS A 66 -0.63 9.16 6.06
C HIS A 66 -1.16 9.20 4.63
#